data_AF-A0A523Z1T5-F1
#
_entry.id   AF-A0A523Z1T5-F1
#
_cell.length_a   1.000
_cell.length_b   1.000
_cell.length_c   1.000
_cell.angle_alpha   90.00
_cell.angle_beta   90.00
_cell.angle_gamma   90.00
#
_symmetry.space_group_name_H-M   'P 1'
#
loop_
_entity.id
_entity.type
_entity.pdbx_description
1 polymer ?
#
loop_
_entity_poly.entity_id
_entity_poly.type
_entity_poly.pdbx_seq_one_letter_code
_entity_poly.pdbx_strand_id
1 'polypeptide(L)'
;MPLPRILIDDDRCNDPLSCCLCLLACPTRVLGLGTSVGPEKYKEIDPHRFVVRGVRYQVCSGCMKCVEVCPAGAIQVSFDRSAVA
;
A
#
# COMPACT_ATOMS: atom_id res chain seq x y z
N MET A 1 -16.22 13.66 2.88
CA MET A 1 -15.73 12.31 3.22
C MET A 1 -14.34 12.47 3.81
N PRO A 2 -14.05 11.92 5.00
CA PRO A 2 -12.71 11.95 5.57
C PRO A 2 -11.75 11.13 4.72
N LEU A 3 -10.54 11.64 4.48
CA LEU A 3 -9.52 10.94 3.70
C LEU A 3 -8.88 9.85 4.57
N PRO A 4 -8.74 8.62 4.06
CA PRO A 4 -8.00 7.59 4.77
C PRO A 4 -6.50 7.87 4.74
N ARG A 5 -5.86 7.71 5.88
CA ARG A 5 -4.40 7.60 6.00
C ARG A 5 -4.03 6.12 5.97
N ILE A 6 -3.29 5.73 4.94
CA ILE A 6 -2.80 4.36 4.75
C ILE A 6 -1.30 4.39 5.05
N LEU A 7 -0.90 3.73 6.13
CA LEU A 7 0.49 3.54 6.52
C LEU A 7 0.91 2.11 6.18
N ILE A 8 2.10 1.95 5.62
CA ILE A 8 2.63 0.66 5.21
C ILE A 8 4.05 0.59 5.75
N ASP A 9 4.30 -0.38 6.62
CA ASP A 9 5.60 -0.66 7.21
C ASP A 9 6.45 -1.46 6.22
N ASP A 10 7.44 -0.78 5.63
CA ASP A 10 8.33 -1.38 4.64
C ASP A 10 9.21 -2.47 5.29
N ASP A 11 9.54 -2.37 6.57
CA ASP A 11 10.31 -3.38 7.33
C ASP A 11 9.59 -4.72 7.47
N ARG A 12 8.25 -4.71 7.53
CA ARG A 12 7.43 -5.92 7.62
C ARG A 12 7.06 -6.44 6.23
N CYS A 13 7.09 -5.59 5.21
CA CYS A 13 6.72 -5.92 3.84
C CYS A 13 7.97 -6.26 3.00
N ASN A 14 8.56 -7.44 3.24
CA ASN A 14 9.84 -7.80 2.62
C ASN A 14 9.75 -8.17 1.12
N ASP A 15 8.60 -8.72 0.68
CA ASP A 15 8.39 -9.22 -0.70
C ASP A 15 7.02 -8.81 -1.28
N PRO A 16 6.78 -7.51 -1.50
CA PRO A 16 5.51 -7.03 -2.04
C PRO A 16 5.28 -7.45 -3.50
N LEU A 17 6.35 -7.66 -4.27
CA LEU A 17 6.28 -8.07 -5.67
C LEU A 17 5.65 -9.46 -5.83
N SER A 18 6.05 -10.43 -5.01
CA SER A 18 5.51 -11.79 -5.05
C SER A 18 4.18 -11.91 -4.30
N CYS A 19 4.01 -11.13 -3.23
CA CYS A 19 2.79 -11.20 -2.42
C CYS A 19 1.59 -10.63 -3.19
N CYS A 20 1.63 -9.36 -3.61
CA CYS A 20 0.55 -8.65 -4.31
C CYS A 20 -0.89 -8.79 -3.76
N LEU A 21 -1.09 -9.45 -2.61
CA LEU A 21 -2.42 -9.80 -2.07
C LEU A 21 -3.23 -8.54 -1.77
N CYS A 22 -2.57 -7.51 -1.22
CA CYS A 22 -3.21 -6.24 -0.93
C CYS A 22 -3.68 -5.50 -2.19
N LEU A 23 -2.95 -5.64 -3.31
CA LEU A 23 -3.36 -5.12 -4.62
C LEU A 23 -4.55 -5.89 -5.19
N LEU A 24 -4.52 -7.22 -5.08
CA LEU A 24 -5.58 -8.10 -5.59
C LEU A 24 -6.88 -7.99 -4.78
N ALA A 25 -6.78 -7.82 -3.46
CA ALA A 25 -7.93 -7.71 -2.57
C ALA A 25 -8.63 -6.34 -2.66
N CYS A 26 -7.95 -5.31 -3.18
CA CYS A 26 -8.49 -3.96 -3.26
C CYS A 26 -9.34 -3.77 -4.54
N PRO A 27 -10.68 -3.72 -4.46
CA PRO A 27 -11.53 -3.61 -5.65
C PRO A 27 -11.35 -2.27 -6.38
N THR A 28 -11.04 -1.21 -5.62
CA THR A 28 -10.84 0.14 -6.15
C THR A 28 -9.40 0.44 -6.53
N ARG A 29 -8.47 -0.52 -6.35
CA ARG A 29 -7.04 -0.39 -6.68
C ARG A 29 -6.42 0.89 -6.10
N VAL A 30 -6.63 1.11 -4.81
CA VAL A 30 -6.11 2.26 -4.06
C VAL A 30 -4.60 2.16 -3.86
N LEU A 31 -4.11 0.93 -3.69
CA LEU A 31 -2.71 0.59 -3.47
C LEU A 31 -1.99 0.43 -4.81
N GLY A 32 -0.80 1.03 -4.90
CA GLY A 32 0.11 0.88 -6.03
C GLY A 32 1.40 0.21 -5.59
N LEU A 33 1.91 -0.67 -6.44
CA LEU A 33 3.26 -1.22 -6.32
C LEU A 33 4.23 -0.24 -6.99
N GLY A 34 5.19 0.25 -6.23
CA GLY A 34 6.26 1.12 -6.70
C GLY A 34 7.61 0.59 -6.28
N THR A 35 8.65 1.36 -6.55
CA THR A 35 10.02 1.07 -6.11
C THR A 35 10.52 2.22 -5.25
N SER A 36 11.26 1.91 -4.20
CA SER A 36 11.91 2.92 -3.33
C SER A 36 13.06 3.63 -4.05
N VAL A 37 13.53 3.05 -5.15
CA VAL A 37 14.63 3.56 -5.97
C VAL A 37 14.16 3.82 -7.39
N GLY A 38 14.72 4.85 -8.01
CA GLY A 38 14.48 5.13 -9.43
C GLY A 38 15.08 4.02 -10.31
N PRO A 39 14.42 3.68 -11.43
CA PRO A 39 14.98 2.73 -12.39
C PRO A 39 16.27 3.27 -13.00
N GLU A 40 17.36 2.52 -12.88
CA GLU A 40 18.62 2.81 -13.58
C GLU A 40 18.65 2.08 -14.93
N LYS A 41 19.13 2.75 -15.98
CA LYS A 41 19.25 2.12 -17.30
C LYS A 41 20.17 0.90 -17.20
N TYR A 42 19.72 -0.23 -17.77
CA TYR A 42 20.45 -1.50 -17.85
C TYR A 42 20.75 -2.18 -16.51
N LYS A 43 20.07 -1.80 -15.42
CA LYS A 43 20.12 -2.53 -14.15
C LYS A 43 18.75 -3.08 -13.80
N GLU A 44 18.73 -4.33 -13.38
CA GLU A 44 17.54 -4.92 -12.79
C GLU A 44 17.36 -4.38 -11.36
N ILE A 45 16.12 -4.13 -10.97
CA ILE A 45 15.79 -3.60 -9.65
C ILE A 45 15.63 -4.78 -8.71
N ASP A 46 16.36 -4.76 -7.59
CA ASP A 46 16.23 -5.79 -6.57
C ASP A 46 14.76 -5.96 -6.12
N PRO A 47 14.24 -7.20 -6.06
CA PRO A 47 12.86 -7.48 -5.62
C PRO A 47 12.52 -6.91 -4.24
N HIS A 48 13.51 -6.79 -3.35
CA HIS A 48 13.36 -6.21 -2.01
C HIS A 48 13.26 -4.67 -2.00
N ARG A 49 13.47 -4.00 -3.13
CA ARG A 49 13.30 -2.54 -3.25
C ARG A 49 11.91 -2.13 -3.73
N PHE A 50 11.05 -3.10 -4.01
CA PHE A 50 9.64 -2.82 -4.29
C PHE A 50 8.94 -2.46 -2.99
N VAL A 51 8.04 -1.48 -3.06
CA VAL A 51 7.25 -1.01 -1.93
C VAL A 51 5.82 -0.78 -2.37
N VAL A 52 4.87 -0.97 -1.46
CA VAL A 52 3.46 -0.67 -1.70
C VAL A 52 3.14 0.67 -1.06
N ARG A 53 2.47 1.54 -1.81
CA ARG A 53 1.99 2.84 -1.30
C ARG A 53 0.55 3.07 -1.70
N GLY A 54 -0.20 3.77 -0.84
CA GLY A 54 -1.56 4.21 -1.15
C GLY A 54 -1.54 5.40 -2.10
N VAL A 55 -1.67 5.16 -3.40
CA VAL A 55 -1.62 6.21 -4.44
C VAL A 55 -2.97 6.90 -4.60
N ARG A 56 -4.08 6.17 -4.47
CA ARG A 56 -5.44 6.66 -4.77
C ARG A 56 -6.35 6.63 -3.56
N TYR A 57 -5.91 7.18 -2.42
CA TYR A 57 -6.68 7.17 -1.17
C TYR A 57 -8.04 7.89 -1.27
N GLN A 58 -8.22 8.80 -2.23
CA GLN A 58 -9.51 9.46 -2.50
C GLN A 58 -10.66 8.52 -2.90
N VAL A 59 -10.36 7.35 -3.49
CA VAL A 59 -11.36 6.35 -3.92
C VAL A 59 -11.42 5.14 -2.98
N CYS A 60 -10.81 5.26 -1.80
CA CYS A 60 -10.85 4.22 -0.80
C CYS A 60 -12.25 4.17 -0.16
N SER A 61 -12.89 2.99 -0.22
CA SER A 61 -14.18 2.71 0.41
C SER A 61 -14.08 2.36 1.89
N GLY A 62 -12.86 2.23 2.42
CA GLY A 62 -12.61 1.85 3.80
C GLY A 62 -12.99 0.40 4.16
N CYS A 63 -13.01 -0.49 3.17
CA CYS A 63 -13.38 -1.90 3.37
C CYS A 63 -12.40 -2.73 4.23
N MET A 64 -11.21 -2.20 4.57
CA MET A 64 -10.16 -2.84 5.39
C MET A 64 -9.63 -4.21 4.92
N LYS A 65 -10.10 -4.73 3.79
CA LYS A 65 -9.64 -6.01 3.20
C LYS A 65 -8.13 -6.11 3.03
N CYS A 66 -7.46 -4.99 2.69
CA CYS A 66 -6.00 -4.98 2.53
C CYS A 66 -5.25 -5.33 3.83
N VAL A 67 -5.80 -4.97 4.98
CA VAL A 67 -5.23 -5.29 6.30
C VAL A 67 -5.46 -6.76 6.62
N GLU A 68 -6.67 -7.27 6.35
CA GLU A 68 -7.06 -8.66 6.62
C GLU A 68 -6.25 -9.68 5.82
N VAL A 69 -5.98 -9.40 4.53
CA VAL A 69 -5.24 -10.32 3.66
C VAL A 69 -3.73 -10.24 3.86
N CYS A 70 -3.22 -9.27 4.63
CA CYS A 70 -1.78 -9.07 4.76
C CYS A 70 -1.18 -10.07 5.76
N PRO A 71 -0.39 -11.06 5.32
CA PRO A 71 0.17 -12.07 6.23
C PRO A 71 1.20 -11.47 7.21
N ALA A 72 1.85 -10.38 6.81
CA ALA A 72 2.84 -9.69 7.63
C ALA A 72 2.22 -8.64 8.58
N GLY A 73 0.93 -8.34 8.45
CA GLY A 73 0.28 -7.27 9.23
C GLY A 73 0.99 -5.91 9.07
N ALA A 74 1.50 -5.63 7.88
CA ALA A 74 2.32 -4.44 7.58
C ALA A 74 1.48 -3.20 7.19
N ILE A 75 0.16 -3.36 7.00
CA ILE A 75 -0.72 -2.32 6.49
C ILE A 75 -1.61 -1.81 7.62
N GLN A 76 -1.63 -0.51 7.84
CA GLN A 76 -2.53 0.16 8.76
C GLN A 76 -3.36 1.21 8.01
N VAL A 77 -4.67 1.23 8.27
CA VAL A 77 -5.60 2.21 7.70
C VAL A 77 -6.26 2.95 8.84
N SER A 78 -6.15 4.27 8.84
CA SER A 78 -6.81 5.16 9.80
C SER A 78 -7.65 6.19 9.06
N PHE A 79 -8.80 6.55 9.63
CA PHE A 79 -9.66 7.59 9.12
C PHE A 79 -9.60 8.74 10.10
N ASP A 80 -8.75 9.71 9.83
CA ASP A 80 -8.68 10.88 10.70
C ASP A 80 -9.92 11.74 10.46
N ARG A 81 -10.72 11.93 11.51
CA ARG A 81 -11.95 12.72 11.48
C ARG A 81 -11.68 14.22 11.70
N SER A 82 -10.43 14.69 11.67
CA SER A 82 -10.08 16.09 11.93
C SER A 82 -10.13 16.95 10.66
N ALA A 83 -11.33 17.11 10.10
CA ALA A 83 -11.65 18.25 9.24
C ALA A 83 -13.15 18.52 9.31
N VAL A 84 -13.66 18.66 10.53
CA VAL A 84 -14.91 19.37 10.81
C VAL A 84 -14.63 20.28 12.01
N ALA A 85 -14.12 21.46 11.71
CA ALA A 85 -14.27 22.66 12.52
C ALA A 85 -14.73 23.76 11.56
#